data_AF-A0A9D4H387-F1
#
_entry.id   AF-A0A9D4H387-F1
#
_cell.length_a   1.000
_cell.length_b   1.000
_cell.length_c   1.000
_cell.angle_alpha   90.00
_cell.angle_beta   90.00
_cell.angle_gamma   90.00
#
_symmetry.space_group_name_H-M   'P 1'
#
loop_
_entity.id
_entity.type
_entity.pdbx_description
1 polymer ?
#
loop_
_entity_poly.entity_id
_entity_poly.type
_entity_poly.pdbx_seq_one_letter_code
_entity_poly.pdbx_strand_id
1 'polypeptide(L)'
;MALNCVWMVVFDREIMEAALAVLFTMCVTLYICMFISYRKLDQSVQVLEKQSRFSDVWLTRMLVQNGLGIYATWCTVGTHLNLAFVLVFRSAHDISNQDACTIALGILSAIIVLSIVTDWFFLDRFSRYTFTPYLVLVVAFAESLSKNYEEGARNTIFTIVLLAVSGVASVVKFIFLVYRHC
;
A
#
# COMPACT_ATOMS: atom_id res chain seq x y z
N MET A 1 11.82 -11.85 0.96
CA MET A 1 11.61 -13.12 0.23
C MET A 1 11.11 -14.24 1.13
N ALA A 2 11.84 -14.64 2.19
CA ALA A 2 11.39 -15.72 3.09
C ALA A 2 9.95 -15.55 3.62
N LEU A 3 9.58 -14.35 4.08
CA LEU A 3 8.21 -14.05 4.54
C LEU A 3 7.14 -14.27 3.46
N ASN A 4 7.43 -13.99 2.19
CA ASN A 4 6.49 -14.23 1.10
C ASN A 4 6.27 -15.73 0.87
N CYS A 5 7.35 -16.51 0.87
CA CYS A 5 7.26 -17.98 0.77
C CYS A 5 6.49 -18.58 1.95
N VAL A 6 6.79 -18.11 3.18
CA VAL A 6 6.08 -18.56 4.38
C VAL A 6 4.59 -18.20 4.29
N TRP A 7 4.25 -16.98 3.87
CA TRP A 7 2.87 -16.58 3.68
C TRP A 7 2.14 -17.50 2.70
N MET A 8 2.72 -17.80 1.53
CA MET A 8 2.13 -18.71 0.54
C MET A 8 1.84 -20.10 1.14
N VAL A 9 2.80 -20.69 1.85
CA VAL A 9 2.65 -22.02 2.46
C VAL A 9 1.59 -22.03 3.56
N VAL A 10 1.56 -20.99 4.40
CA VAL A 10 0.62 -20.91 5.53
C VAL A 10 -0.80 -20.62 5.03
N PHE A 11 -0.93 -19.80 3.99
CA PHE A 11 -2.20 -19.51 3.31
C PHE A 11 -2.76 -20.75 2.59
N ASP A 12 -1.91 -21.49 1.86
CA ASP A 12 -2.26 -22.76 1.21
C ASP A 12 -2.76 -23.82 2.20
N ARG A 13 -2.22 -23.80 3.43
CA ARG A 13 -2.66 -24.67 4.54
C ARG A 13 -3.88 -24.13 5.31
N GLU A 14 -4.50 -23.05 4.86
CA GLU A 14 -5.67 -22.40 5.45
C GLU A 14 -5.50 -21.96 6.92
N ILE A 15 -4.26 -21.71 7.35
CA ILE A 15 -3.95 -21.22 8.70
C ILE A 15 -4.02 -19.69 8.68
N MET A 16 -5.25 -19.15 8.59
CA MET A 16 -5.50 -17.73 8.31
C MET A 16 -4.90 -16.77 9.35
N GLU A 17 -4.94 -17.11 10.63
CA GLU A 17 -4.32 -16.29 11.69
C GLU A 17 -2.81 -16.09 11.48
N ALA A 18 -2.12 -17.19 11.15
CA ALA A 18 -0.69 -17.14 10.89
C ALA A 18 -0.40 -16.44 9.55
N ALA A 19 -1.26 -16.62 8.55
CA ALA A 19 -1.14 -15.92 7.27
C ALA A 19 -1.27 -14.40 7.46
N LEU A 20 -2.21 -13.95 8.28
CA LEU A 20 -2.38 -12.55 8.68
C LEU A 20 -1.14 -12.01 9.40
N ALA A 21 -0.62 -12.73 10.40
CA ALA A 21 0.57 -12.32 11.14
C ALA A 21 1.81 -12.18 10.23
N VAL A 22 2.00 -13.12 9.29
CA VAL A 22 3.11 -13.08 8.34
C VAL A 22 2.94 -11.93 7.34
N LEU A 23 1.73 -11.70 6.82
CA LEU A 23 1.41 -10.56 5.94
C LEU A 23 1.67 -9.22 6.63
N PHE A 24 1.22 -9.07 7.88
CA PHE A 24 1.45 -7.87 8.66
C PHE A 24 2.95 -7.62 8.87
N THR A 25 3.69 -8.66 9.26
CA THR A 25 5.15 -8.58 9.42
C THR A 25 5.85 -8.22 8.09
N MET A 26 5.35 -8.76 6.98
CA MET A 26 5.85 -8.44 5.65
C MET A 26 5.58 -6.97 5.29
N CYS A 27 4.40 -6.43 5.58
CA CYS A 27 4.10 -5.01 5.37
C CYS A 27 5.07 -4.13 6.17
N VAL A 28 5.23 -4.40 7.47
CA VAL A 28 6.12 -3.63 8.35
C VAL A 28 7.55 -3.64 7.82
N THR A 29 8.08 -4.81 7.46
CA THR A 29 9.44 -4.92 6.93
C THR A 29 9.61 -4.19 5.59
N LEU A 30 8.60 -4.19 4.71
CA LEU A 30 8.64 -3.43 3.45
C LEU A 30 8.67 -1.92 3.68
N TYR A 31 7.85 -1.39 4.59
CA TYR A 31 7.89 0.03 4.93
C TYR A 31 9.22 0.43 5.58
N ILE A 32 9.84 -0.45 6.40
CA ILE A 32 11.19 -0.24 6.92
C ILE A 32 12.22 -0.19 5.78
N CYS A 33 12.17 -1.15 4.84
CA CYS A 33 13.06 -1.16 3.67
C CYS A 33 12.92 0.12 2.84
N MET A 34 11.69 0.58 2.63
CA MET A 34 11.38 1.81 1.90
C MET A 34 11.95 3.04 2.61
N PHE A 35 11.77 3.15 3.94
CA PHE A 35 12.36 4.22 4.74
C PHE A 35 13.90 4.23 4.69
N ILE A 36 14.54 3.05 4.81
CA ILE A 36 15.99 2.93 4.69
C ILE A 36 16.45 3.36 3.29
N SER A 37 15.76 2.92 2.23
CA SER A 37 16.07 3.29 0.85
C SER A 37 16.01 4.82 0.66
N TYR A 38 14.97 5.46 1.18
CA TYR A 38 14.84 6.91 1.15
C TYR A 38 15.99 7.63 1.85
N ARG A 39 16.30 7.21 3.09
CA ARG A 39 17.37 7.82 3.90
C ARG A 39 18.74 7.68 3.24
N LYS A 40 19.04 6.49 2.70
CA LYS A 40 20.33 6.22 2.06
C LYS A 40 20.49 6.97 0.75
N LEU A 41 19.42 7.10 -0.05
CA LEU A 41 19.48 7.88 -1.27
C LEU A 41 19.66 9.38 -0.97
N ASP A 42 18.90 9.94 -0.03
CA ASP A 42 19.02 11.37 0.34
C ASP A 42 20.42 11.72 0.86
N GLN A 43 21.07 10.82 1.60
CA GLN A 43 22.45 11.01 2.07
C GLN A 43 23.50 10.91 0.96
N SER A 44 23.25 10.10 -0.08
CA SER A 44 24.23 9.83 -1.15
C SER A 44 24.02 10.66 -2.41
N VAL A 45 22.85 11.30 -2.58
CA VAL A 45 22.47 11.98 -3.81
C VAL A 45 23.51 13.02 -4.25
N GLN A 46 23.99 13.87 -3.34
CA GLN A 46 24.97 14.91 -3.66
C GLN A 46 26.32 14.32 -4.13
N VAL A 47 26.72 13.17 -3.59
CA VAL A 47 27.96 12.49 -3.98
C VAL A 47 27.79 11.83 -5.34
N LEU A 48 26.66 11.18 -5.56
CA LEU A 48 26.33 10.52 -6.83
C LEU A 48 26.23 11.51 -7.98
N GLU A 49 25.63 12.67 -7.76
CA GLU A 49 25.54 13.75 -8.75
C GLU A 49 26.93 14.32 -9.09
N LYS A 50 27.80 14.52 -8.09
CA LYS A 50 29.20 14.94 -8.32
C LYS A 50 30.02 13.92 -9.13
N GLN A 51 29.67 12.64 -9.04
CA GLN A 51 30.29 11.57 -9.81
C GLN A 51 29.64 11.35 -11.19
N SER A 52 28.74 12.24 -11.62
CA SER A 52 27.96 12.12 -12.86
C SER A 52 27.09 10.85 -12.93
N ARG A 53 26.72 10.27 -11.79
CA ARG A 53 25.87 9.06 -11.67
C ARG A 53 24.39 9.40 -11.51
N PHE A 54 23.90 10.35 -12.30
CA PHE A 54 22.50 10.77 -12.28
C PHE A 54 21.54 9.63 -12.63
N SER A 55 21.95 8.71 -13.50
CA SER A 55 21.16 7.55 -13.89
C SER A 55 20.83 6.66 -12.68
N ASP A 56 21.79 6.43 -11.78
CA ASP A 56 21.59 5.56 -10.61
C ASP A 56 20.60 6.15 -9.60
N VAL A 57 20.64 7.48 -9.43
CA VAL A 57 19.68 8.20 -8.59
C VAL A 57 18.27 8.03 -9.16
N TRP A 58 18.12 8.21 -10.47
CA TRP A 58 16.83 8.11 -11.15
C TRP A 58 16.29 6.67 -11.14
N LEU A 59 17.15 5.69 -11.41
CA LEU A 59 16.82 4.27 -11.37
C LEU A 59 16.39 3.82 -9.96
N THR A 60 17.07 4.31 -8.92
CA THR A 60 16.69 4.02 -7.53
C THR A 60 15.30 4.59 -7.20
N ARG A 61 15.00 5.83 -7.63
CA ARG A 61 13.68 6.44 -7.42
C ARG A 61 12.58 5.72 -8.18
N MET A 62 12.78 5.50 -9.48
CA MET A 62 11.73 5.01 -10.37
C MET A 62 11.53 3.50 -10.32
N LEU A 63 12.59 2.71 -10.10
CA LEU A 63 12.47 1.24 -10.03
C LEU A 63 12.43 0.75 -8.58
N VAL A 64 13.41 1.13 -7.74
CA VAL A 64 13.54 0.53 -6.40
C VAL A 64 12.46 1.07 -5.45
N GLN A 65 12.35 2.39 -5.30
CA GLN A 65 11.42 2.99 -4.34
C GLN A 65 9.96 2.82 -4.76
N ASN A 66 9.66 2.98 -6.05
CA ASN A 66 8.32 2.68 -6.56
C ASN A 66 8.02 1.18 -6.54
N GLY A 67 8.96 0.29 -6.88
CA GLY A 67 8.76 -1.16 -6.76
C GLY A 67 8.47 -1.60 -5.33
N LEU A 68 9.21 -1.06 -4.34
CA LEU A 68 8.91 -1.25 -2.93
C LEU A 68 7.54 -0.69 -2.55
N GLY A 69 7.19 0.50 -3.06
CA GLY A 69 5.88 1.13 -2.85
C GLY A 69 4.72 0.27 -3.36
N ILE A 70 4.82 -0.26 -4.57
CA ILE A 70 3.84 -1.18 -5.16
C ILE A 70 3.64 -2.38 -4.24
N TYR A 71 4.74 -3.04 -3.88
CA TYR A 71 4.67 -4.29 -3.15
C TYR A 71 4.20 -4.09 -1.70
N ALA A 72 4.63 -3.01 -1.03
CA ALA A 72 4.16 -2.64 0.30
C ALA A 72 2.64 -2.40 0.29
N THR A 73 2.12 -1.61 -0.64
CA THR A 73 0.69 -1.34 -0.73
C THR A 73 -0.11 -2.60 -1.06
N TRP A 74 0.39 -3.44 -1.97
CA TRP A 74 -0.28 -4.71 -2.30
C TRP A 74 -0.39 -5.62 -1.07
N CYS A 75 0.70 -5.75 -0.30
CA CYS A 75 0.70 -6.52 0.94
C CYS A 75 -0.24 -5.90 1.98
N THR A 76 -0.32 -4.56 2.08
CA THR A 76 -1.25 -3.88 2.99
C THR A 76 -2.70 -4.21 2.63
N VAL A 77 -3.08 -4.17 1.36
CA VAL A 77 -4.42 -4.59 0.90
C VAL A 77 -4.66 -6.07 1.22
N GLY A 78 -3.70 -6.94 0.90
CA GLY A 78 -3.78 -8.38 1.21
C GLY A 78 -3.94 -8.66 2.70
N THR A 79 -3.28 -7.89 3.57
CA THR A 79 -3.41 -7.99 5.04
C THR A 79 -4.84 -7.69 5.48
N HIS A 80 -5.49 -6.67 4.91
CA HIS A 80 -6.86 -6.30 5.28
C HIS A 80 -7.89 -7.29 4.72
N LEU A 81 -7.65 -7.85 3.53
CA LEU A 81 -8.46 -8.97 3.03
C LEU A 81 -8.35 -10.17 3.98
N ASN A 82 -7.13 -10.54 4.39
CA ASN A 82 -6.91 -11.65 5.31
C ASN A 82 -7.54 -11.39 6.69
N LEU A 83 -7.49 -10.14 7.17
CA LEU A 83 -8.17 -9.72 8.38
C LEU A 83 -9.69 -9.94 8.29
N ALA A 84 -10.32 -9.55 7.17
CA ALA A 84 -11.75 -9.80 6.98
C ALA A 84 -12.08 -11.30 7.00
N PHE A 85 -11.24 -12.14 6.36
CA PHE A 85 -11.39 -13.60 6.43
C PHE A 85 -11.30 -14.15 7.86
N VAL A 86 -10.29 -13.72 8.62
CA VAL A 86 -10.13 -14.10 10.03
C VAL A 86 -11.36 -13.69 10.86
N LEU A 87 -11.84 -12.45 10.69
CA LEU A 87 -13.01 -11.96 11.42
C LEU A 87 -14.29 -12.74 11.13
N VAL A 88 -14.50 -13.16 9.87
CA VAL A 88 -15.70 -13.92 9.48
C VAL A 88 -15.61 -15.38 9.90
N PHE A 89 -14.46 -16.04 9.71
CA PHE A 89 -14.38 -17.50 9.79
C PHE A 89 -13.73 -18.04 11.07
N ARG A 90 -13.02 -17.20 11.83
CA ARG A 90 -12.25 -17.64 13.00
C ARG A 90 -12.56 -16.86 14.28
N SER A 91 -13.33 -15.77 14.20
CA SER A 91 -13.80 -15.04 15.37
C SER A 91 -14.71 -15.91 16.23
N ALA A 92 -14.55 -15.82 17.57
CA ALA A 92 -15.42 -16.49 18.53
C ALA A 92 -16.84 -15.89 18.59
N HIS A 93 -17.02 -14.68 18.07
CA HIS A 93 -18.32 -14.05 17.86
C HIS A 93 -18.66 -14.14 16.38
N ASP A 94 -19.90 -14.50 16.05
CA ASP A 94 -20.43 -14.53 14.69
C ASP A 94 -20.51 -13.11 14.09
N ILE A 95 -19.36 -12.62 13.63
CA ILE A 95 -19.27 -11.32 12.95
C ILE A 95 -19.78 -11.49 11.53
N SER A 96 -20.77 -10.68 11.14
CA SER A 96 -21.30 -10.70 9.77
C SER A 96 -20.21 -10.32 8.75
N ASN A 97 -20.29 -10.88 7.54
CA ASN A 97 -19.38 -10.51 6.44
C ASN A 97 -19.38 -9.00 6.18
N GLN A 98 -20.58 -8.38 6.21
CA GLN A 98 -20.69 -6.93 6.03
C GLN A 98 -19.92 -6.15 7.09
N ASP A 99 -19.98 -6.55 8.36
CA ASP A 99 -19.28 -5.86 9.46
C ASP A 99 -17.77 -6.10 9.41
N ALA A 100 -17.33 -7.33 9.17
CA ALA A 100 -15.91 -7.67 9.02
C ALA A 100 -15.25 -6.86 7.89
N CYS A 101 -15.90 -6.78 6.72
CA CYS A 101 -15.44 -5.97 5.60
C CYS A 101 -15.45 -4.47 5.93
N THR A 102 -16.47 -3.98 6.64
CA THR A 102 -16.50 -2.57 7.08
C THR A 102 -15.34 -2.26 8.04
N ILE A 103 -15.02 -3.17 8.96
CA ILE A 103 -13.88 -3.01 9.88
C ILE A 103 -12.56 -2.98 9.09
N ALA A 104 -12.36 -3.92 8.17
CA ALA A 104 -11.16 -3.98 7.34
C ALA A 104 -11.00 -2.72 6.46
N LEU A 105 -12.06 -2.29 5.79
CA LEU A 105 -12.05 -1.05 4.99
C LEU A 105 -11.85 0.20 5.87
N GLY A 106 -12.42 0.22 7.07
CA GLY A 106 -12.25 1.27 8.06
C GLY A 106 -10.78 1.45 8.46
N ILE A 107 -10.12 0.37 8.85
CA ILE A 107 -8.70 0.41 9.21
C ILE A 107 -7.85 0.80 7.98
N LEU A 108 -8.14 0.23 6.81
CA LEU A 108 -7.42 0.56 5.57
C LEU A 108 -7.57 2.04 5.22
N SER A 109 -8.76 2.63 5.41
CA SER A 109 -9.01 4.05 5.18
C SER A 109 -8.15 4.95 6.06
N ALA A 110 -8.03 4.62 7.36
CA ALA A 110 -7.17 5.35 8.29
C ALA A 110 -5.71 5.28 7.86
N ILE A 111 -5.25 4.11 7.40
CA ILE A 111 -3.88 3.92 6.89
C ILE A 111 -3.66 4.72 5.60
N ILE A 112 -4.63 4.78 4.70
CA ILE A 112 -4.53 5.58 3.46
C ILE A 112 -4.43 7.07 3.80
N VAL A 113 -5.26 7.57 4.70
CA VAL A 113 -5.21 8.98 5.14
C VAL A 113 -3.87 9.28 5.79
N LEU A 114 -3.41 8.43 6.71
CA LEU A 114 -2.09 8.57 7.33
C LEU A 114 -0.97 8.55 6.28
N SER A 115 -1.07 7.69 5.28
CA SER A 115 -0.11 7.59 4.19
C SER A 115 -0.08 8.85 3.33
N ILE A 116 -1.24 9.40 2.97
CA ILE A 116 -1.35 10.66 2.20
C ILE A 116 -0.73 11.82 2.99
N VAL A 117 -1.12 11.98 4.26
CA VAL A 117 -0.61 13.06 5.10
C VAL A 117 0.91 12.92 5.30
N THR A 118 1.37 11.71 5.59
CA THR A 118 2.81 11.45 5.78
C THR A 118 3.59 11.71 4.49
N ASP A 119 3.09 11.25 3.35
CA ASP A 119 3.75 11.39 2.06
C ASP A 119 3.81 12.85 1.57
N TRP A 120 2.73 13.62 1.77
CA TRP A 120 2.62 14.97 1.23
C TRP A 120 3.30 16.02 2.11
N PHE A 121 3.23 15.86 3.44
CA PHE A 121 3.72 16.90 4.36
C PHE A 121 5.06 16.53 5.00
N PHE A 122 5.23 15.28 5.44
CA PHE A 122 6.37 14.89 6.26
C PHE A 122 7.51 14.28 5.44
N LEU A 123 7.18 13.48 4.43
CA LEU A 123 8.12 12.75 3.61
C LEU A 123 8.30 13.33 2.20
N ASP A 124 7.72 14.51 1.86
CA ASP A 124 7.82 15.10 0.51
C ASP A 124 9.26 15.15 -0.02
N ARG A 125 10.23 15.46 0.86
CA ARG A 125 11.65 15.47 0.52
C ARG A 125 12.15 14.12 0.01
N PHE A 126 11.65 13.02 0.58
CA PHE A 126 12.11 11.67 0.36
C PHE A 126 11.27 10.91 -0.68
N SER A 127 9.96 11.04 -0.62
CA SER A 127 8.99 10.26 -1.39
C SER A 127 8.44 11.00 -2.60
N ARG A 128 9.03 12.15 -2.98
CA ARG A 128 8.60 12.98 -4.12
C ARG A 128 8.30 12.18 -5.38
N TYR A 129 9.14 11.21 -5.69
CA TYR A 129 9.08 10.42 -6.92
C TYR A 129 8.32 9.09 -6.76
N THR A 130 7.79 8.82 -5.58
CA THR A 130 7.08 7.59 -5.28
C THR A 130 5.58 7.82 -5.32
N PHE A 131 4.97 7.52 -6.46
CA PHE A 131 3.53 7.72 -6.70
C PHE A 131 2.77 6.41 -6.91
N THR A 132 3.49 5.33 -7.20
CA THR A 132 2.90 4.01 -7.48
C THR A 132 2.06 3.40 -6.36
N PRO A 133 2.26 3.68 -5.05
CA PRO A 133 1.32 3.25 -4.00
C PRO A 133 -0.13 3.65 -4.28
N TYR A 134 -0.36 4.87 -4.80
CA TYR A 134 -1.71 5.35 -5.09
C TYR A 134 -2.33 4.65 -6.29
N LEU A 135 -1.54 4.34 -7.32
CA LEU A 135 -2.00 3.55 -8.46
C LEU A 135 -2.41 2.14 -8.04
N VAL A 136 -1.66 1.51 -7.13
CA VAL A 136 -2.03 0.20 -6.61
C VAL A 136 -3.36 0.24 -5.87
N LEU A 137 -3.62 1.28 -5.07
CA LEU A 137 -4.91 1.45 -4.40
C LEU A 137 -6.05 1.58 -5.42
N VAL A 138 -5.86 2.36 -6.49
CA VAL A 138 -6.86 2.50 -7.57
C VAL A 138 -7.16 1.15 -8.19
N VAL A 139 -6.14 0.37 -8.57
CA VAL A 139 -6.31 -0.95 -9.16
C VAL A 139 -7.00 -1.91 -8.19
N ALA A 140 -6.56 -1.96 -6.93
CA ALA A 140 -7.11 -2.85 -5.91
C ALA A 140 -8.60 -2.57 -5.63
N PHE A 141 -8.98 -1.29 -5.50
CA PHE A 141 -10.38 -0.93 -5.26
C PHE A 141 -11.25 -1.10 -6.51
N ALA A 142 -10.71 -0.83 -7.71
CA ALA A 142 -11.41 -1.11 -8.96
C ALA A 142 -11.65 -2.61 -9.14
N GLU A 143 -10.66 -3.45 -8.86
CA GLU A 143 -10.79 -4.90 -8.91
C GLU A 143 -11.81 -5.39 -7.87
N SER A 144 -11.74 -4.88 -6.64
CA SER A 144 -12.70 -5.22 -5.58
C SER A 144 -14.13 -4.89 -5.99
N LEU A 145 -14.38 -3.70 -6.55
CA LEU A 145 -15.71 -3.30 -7.03
C LEU A 145 -16.17 -4.14 -8.22
N SER A 146 -15.28 -4.45 -9.17
CA SER A 146 -15.64 -5.26 -10.33
C SER A 146 -16.18 -6.65 -9.96
N LYS A 147 -15.74 -7.20 -8.82
CA LYS A 147 -16.13 -8.54 -8.35
C LYS A 147 -17.23 -8.53 -7.30
N ASN A 148 -17.36 -7.46 -6.51
CA ASN A 148 -18.22 -7.43 -5.32
C ASN A 148 -19.22 -6.26 -5.33
N TYR A 149 -19.52 -5.68 -6.49
CA TYR A 149 -20.48 -4.60 -6.58
C TYR A 149 -21.90 -5.09 -6.28
N GLU A 150 -22.46 -4.56 -5.20
CA GLU A 150 -23.87 -4.68 -4.86
C GLU A 150 -24.48 -3.28 -4.72
N GLU A 151 -25.56 -3.01 -5.45
CA GLU A 151 -26.23 -1.72 -5.46
C GLU A 151 -26.74 -1.36 -4.06
N GLY A 152 -26.41 -0.15 -3.59
CA GLY A 152 -26.82 0.35 -2.28
C GLY A 152 -26.12 -0.29 -1.08
N ALA A 153 -25.25 -1.29 -1.26
CA ALA A 153 -24.55 -1.93 -0.15
C ALA A 153 -23.51 -0.99 0.49
N ARG A 154 -23.43 -1.02 1.83
CA ARG A 154 -22.53 -0.18 2.63
C ARG A 154 -21.07 -0.28 2.19
N ASN A 155 -20.58 -1.50 1.99
CA ASN A 155 -19.19 -1.74 1.60
C ASN A 155 -18.90 -1.35 0.14
N THR A 156 -19.89 -1.44 -0.75
CA THR A 156 -19.80 -0.91 -2.12
C THR A 156 -19.56 0.60 -2.09
N ILE A 157 -20.42 1.33 -1.38
CA ILE A 157 -20.32 2.79 -1.24
C ILE A 157 -18.96 3.16 -0.63
N PHE A 158 -18.55 2.47 0.43
CA PHE A 158 -17.27 2.73 1.08
C PHE A 158 -16.08 2.50 0.14
N THR A 159 -16.10 1.42 -0.64
CA THR A 159 -15.04 1.11 -1.61
C THR A 159 -15.01 2.13 -2.75
N ILE A 160 -16.15 2.62 -3.23
CA ILE A 160 -16.22 3.70 -4.24
C ILE A 160 -15.58 4.98 -3.70
N VAL A 161 -15.85 5.36 -2.45
CA VAL A 161 -15.25 6.54 -1.82
C VAL A 161 -13.73 6.39 -1.74
N LEU A 162 -13.24 5.22 -1.31
CA LEU A 162 -11.79 4.95 -1.24
C LEU A 162 -11.12 4.93 -2.62
N LEU A 163 -11.81 4.42 -3.64
CA LEU A 163 -11.34 4.48 -5.03
C LEU A 163 -11.22 5.94 -5.49
N ALA A 164 -12.24 6.77 -5.24
CA ALA A 164 -12.23 8.19 -5.60
C ALA A 164 -11.09 8.94 -4.90
N VAL A 165 -10.92 8.75 -3.58
CA VAL A 165 -9.82 9.35 -2.80
C VAL A 165 -8.46 8.91 -3.36
N SER A 166 -8.29 7.63 -3.66
CA SER A 166 -7.04 7.09 -4.21
C SER A 166 -6.76 7.62 -5.62
N GLY A 167 -7.80 7.80 -6.43
CA GLY A 167 -7.71 8.39 -7.77
C GLY A 167 -7.28 9.86 -7.72
N VAL A 168 -7.92 10.66 -6.88
CA VAL A 168 -7.54 12.07 -6.66
C VAL A 168 -6.12 12.16 -6.13
N ALA A 169 -5.75 11.35 -5.14
CA ALA A 169 -4.39 11.34 -4.59
C ALA A 169 -3.34 10.98 -5.65
N SER A 170 -3.64 10.00 -6.51
CA SER A 170 -2.77 9.62 -7.64
C SER A 170 -2.55 10.77 -8.61
N VAL A 171 -3.63 11.44 -9.03
CA VAL A 171 -3.58 12.56 -9.98
C VAL A 171 -2.81 13.74 -9.37
N VAL A 172 -3.11 14.11 -8.13
CA VAL A 172 -2.42 15.21 -7.42
C VAL A 172 -0.92 14.91 -7.30
N LYS A 173 -0.55 13.69 -6.90
CA LYS A 173 0.87 13.30 -6.78
C LYS A 173 1.56 13.33 -8.14
N PHE A 174 0.90 12.90 -9.21
CA PHE A 174 1.44 12.96 -10.56
C PHE A 174 1.66 14.40 -11.03
N ILE A 175 0.69 15.30 -10.78
CA ILE A 175 0.82 16.73 -11.10
C ILE A 175 2.03 17.33 -10.36
N PHE A 176 2.20 17.05 -9.07
CA PHE A 176 3.35 17.54 -8.31
C PHE A 176 4.69 16.99 -8.81
N LEU A 177 4.71 15.73 -9.27
CA LEU A 177 5.89 15.12 -9.87
C LEU A 177 6.28 15.83 -11.17
N VAL A 178 5.31 16.12 -12.04
CA VAL A 178 5.55 16.80 -13.33
C VAL A 178 5.93 18.27 -13.12
N TYR A 179 5.14 19.03 -12.35
CA TYR A 179 5.33 20.47 -12.17
C TYR A 179 6.70 20.84 -11.58
N ARG A 180 7.27 20.00 -10.71
CA ARG A 180 8.57 20.27 -10.07
C ARG A 180 9.77 19.71 -10.85
N HIS A 181 9.52 18.94 -11.90
CA HIS A 181 10.56 18.45 -12.81
C HIS A 181 10.78 19.35 -14.03
N CYS A 182 9.76 20.12 -14.41
CA CYS A 182 9.85 21.23 -15.34
C CYS A 182 10.42 22.47 -14.65
#